data_AF-A0A942MLA9-F1
#
_entry.id   AF-A0A942MLA9-F1
#
_cell.length_a   1.000
_cell.length_b   1.000
_cell.length_c   1.000
_cell.angle_alpha   90.00
_cell.angle_beta   90.00
_cell.angle_gamma   90.00
#
_symmetry.space_group_name_H-M   'P 1'
#
loop_
_entity.id
_entity.type
_entity.pdbx_description
1 polymer ?
#
loop_
_entity_poly.entity_id
_entity_poly.type
_entity_poly.pdbx_seq_one_letter_code
_entity_poly.pdbx_strand_id
1 'polypeptide(L)' 'MENILITTTTKNDARLILSLAKKLGFSSMLLSREEKEDVGLLLAMEEGRKSKFVPRSVVMKRLKNGK' A
#
# COMPACT_ATOMS: atom_id res chain seq x y z
N MET A 1 -15.30 7.60 0.05
CA MET A 1 -14.16 8.46 -0.31
C MET A 1 -13.25 7.63 -1.19
N GLU A 2 -12.95 8.11 -2.38
CA GLU A 2 -12.03 7.44 -3.30
C GLU A 2 -10.69 8.17 -3.22
N ASN A 3 -9.61 7.41 -3.03
CA ASN A 3 -8.26 7.95 -2.85
C ASN A 3 -7.37 7.44 -3.98
N ILE A 4 -6.44 8.28 -4.42
CA ILE A 4 -5.47 7.94 -5.47
C ILE A 4 -4.08 7.95 -4.84
N LEU A 5 -3.33 6.85 -5.01
CA LEU A 5 -1.92 6.76 -4.65
C LEU A 5 -1.07 6.94 -5.92
N ILE A 6 -0.19 7.94 -5.92
CA ILE A 6 0.72 8.23 -7.03
C ILE A 6 2.15 8.03 -6.55
N THR A 7 2.89 7.15 -7.23
CA THR A 7 4.32 6.95 -6.99
C THR A 7 5.12 7.69 -8.06
N THR A 8 5.88 8.70 -7.65
CA THR A 8 6.72 9.50 -8.54
C THR A 8 8.19 9.07 -8.47
N THR A 9 8.89 9.10 -9.60
CA THR A 9 10.31 8.74 -9.71
C THR A 9 11.25 9.79 -9.14
N THR A 10 10.86 11.07 -9.16
CA THR A 10 11.67 12.17 -8.63
C THR A 10 10.91 13.06 -7.64
N LYS A 11 11.65 13.76 -6.76
CA LYS A 11 11.07 14.75 -5.84
C LYS A 11 10.43 15.94 -6.57
N ASN A 12 10.92 16.29 -7.76
CA ASN A 12 10.38 17.42 -8.52
C ASN A 12 9.00 17.07 -9.10
N ASP A 13 8.84 15.87 -9.66
CA ASP A 13 7.55 15.41 -10.17
C ASP A 13 6.51 15.36 -9.06
N ALA A 14 6.90 14.88 -7.87
CA ALA A 14 6.03 14.85 -6.70
C ALA A 14 5.51 16.25 -6.33
N ARG A 15 6.39 17.26 -6.35
CA ARG A 15 6.03 18.65 -6.05
C ARG A 15 5.12 19.25 -7.12
N LEU A 16 5.39 18.95 -8.40
CA LEU A 16 4.56 19.41 -9.51
C LEU A 16 3.13 18.87 -9.37
N ILE A 17 2.98 17.55 -9.17
CA ILE A 17 1.67 16.91 -9.01
C ILE A 17 0.94 17.45 -7.78
N LEU A 18 1.65 17.63 -6.65
CA LEU A 18 1.08 18.21 -5.44
C LEU A 18 0.56 19.64 -5.69
N SER A 19 1.32 20.45 -6.42
CA SER A 19 0.92 21.82 -6.75
C SER A 19 -0.32 21.86 -7.66
N LEU A 20 -0.41 20.92 -8.60
CA LEU A 20 -1.54 20.79 -9.50
C LEU A 20 -2.79 20.35 -8.73
N ALA A 21 -2.68 19.33 -7.88
CA ALA A 21 -3.77 18.84 -7.05
C ALA A 21 -4.33 19.95 -6.14
N LYS A 22 -3.46 20.76 -5.53
CA LYS A 22 -3.87 21.93 -4.73
C LYS A 22 -4.60 22.97 -5.57
N LYS A 23 -4.13 23.28 -6.79
CA LYS A 23 -4.81 24.22 -7.71
C LYS A 23 -6.19 23.73 -8.14
N LEU A 24 -6.37 22.43 -8.26
CA LEU A 24 -7.65 21.79 -8.62
C LEU A 24 -8.60 21.65 -7.42
N GLY A 25 -8.19 22.08 -6.22
CA GLY A 25 -9.02 22.00 -5.01
C GLY A 25 -9.01 20.62 -4.34
N PHE A 26 -8.11 19.73 -4.71
CA PHE A 26 -7.99 18.42 -4.08
C PHE A 26 -7.15 18.48 -2.80
N SER A 27 -7.58 17.72 -1.80
CA SER A 27 -6.71 17.41 -0.66
C SER A 27 -5.56 16.52 -1.13
N SER A 28 -4.33 16.92 -0.86
CA SER A 28 -3.15 16.21 -1.30
C SER A 28 -2.02 16.36 -0.28
N MET A 29 -1.27 15.26 -0.07
CA MET A 29 -0.23 15.16 0.95
C MET A 29 0.93 14.31 0.41
N LEU A 30 2.14 14.59 0.87
CA LEU A 30 3.30 13.72 0.69
C LEU A 30 3.37 12.74 1.86
N LEU A 31 3.36 11.46 1.56
CA LEU A 31 3.47 10.41 2.57
C LEU A 31 4.92 10.30 3.07
N SER A 32 5.06 10.28 4.40
CA SER A 32 6.27 9.88 5.09
C SER A 32 6.59 8.40 4.85
N ARG A 33 7.73 7.94 5.37
CA ARG A 33 8.10 6.53 5.26
C ARG A 33 7.11 5.62 5.99
N GLU A 34 6.77 5.97 7.23
CA GLU A 34 5.87 5.20 8.08
C GLU A 34 4.49 5.06 7.43
N GLU A 35 3.92 6.17 6.94
CA GLU A 35 2.62 6.15 6.25
C GLU A 35 2.65 5.30 4.98
N LYS A 36 3.78 5.23 4.25
CA LYS A 36 3.91 4.34 3.10
C LYS A 36 3.94 2.87 3.51
N GLU A 37 4.58 2.55 4.63
CA GLU A 37 4.60 1.19 5.18
C GLU A 37 3.19 0.77 5.60
N ASP A 38 2.44 1.66 6.25
CA ASP A 38 1.04 1.43 6.62
C ASP A 38 0.13 1.19 5.40
N VAL A 39 0.26 2.00 4.36
CA VAL A 39 -0.48 1.80 3.10
C VAL A 39 -0.10 0.47 2.46
N GLY A 40 1.19 0.13 2.42
CA GLY A 40 1.67 -1.15 1.92
C GLY A 40 1.09 -2.34 2.70
N LEU A 41 1.02 -2.22 4.03
CA LEU A 41 0.44 -3.23 4.91
C LEU A 41 -1.06 -3.40 4.63
N LEU A 42 -1.81 -2.30 4.50
CA LEU A 42 -3.23 -2.35 4.17
C LEU A 42 -3.48 -3.10 2.86
N LEU A 43 -2.72 -2.77 1.81
CA LEU A 43 -2.83 -3.44 0.50
C LEU A 43 -2.52 -4.94 0.60
N ALA A 44 -1.50 -5.32 1.35
CA ALA A 44 -1.16 -6.72 1.58
C ALA A 44 -2.24 -7.48 2.36
N MET A 45 -2.87 -6.83 3.35
CA MET A 45 -3.99 -7.39 4.09
C MET A 45 -5.22 -7.59 3.22
N GLU A 46 -5.55 -6.61 2.37
CA GLU A 46 -6.65 -6.72 1.41
C GLU A 46 -6.42 -7.84 0.40
N GLU A 47 -5.20 -7.97 -0.12
CA GLU A 47 -4.85 -9.08 -1.00
C GLU A 47 -4.93 -10.43 -0.28
N GLY A 48 -4.44 -10.50 0.96
CA GLY A 48 -4.57 -11.68 1.82
C GLY A 48 -6.04 -12.07 2.07
N ARG A 49 -6.94 -11.10 2.22
CA ARG A 49 -8.39 -11.35 2.40
C ARG A 49 -9.08 -11.91 1.16
N LYS A 50 -8.58 -11.62 -0.04
CA LYS A 50 -9.08 -12.22 -1.29
C LYS A 50 -8.64 -13.68 -1.45
N SER A 51 -7.58 -14.09 -0.76
CA SER A 51 -7.07 -15.46 -0.78
C SER A 51 -7.92 -16.41 0.08
N LYS A 52 -7.94 -17.71 -0.26
CA LYS A 52 -8.69 -18.71 0.50
C LYS A 52 -8.13 -18.81 1.92
N PHE A 53 -9.03 -18.85 2.91
CA PHE A 53 -8.63 -19.12 4.30
C PHE A 53 -7.95 -20.49 4.39
N VAL A 54 -6.69 -20.52 4.83
CA VAL A 54 -5.92 -21.74 5.04
C VAL A 54 -5.81 -22.01 6.55
N PRO A 55 -6.26 -23.17 7.04
CA PRO A 55 -6.12 -23.52 8.45
C PRO A 55 -4.65 -23.52 8.89
N ARG A 56 -4.40 -23.03 10.11
CA ARG A 56 -3.04 -22.97 10.70
C ARG A 56 -2.34 -24.33 10.65
N SER A 57 -3.05 -25.43 10.87
CA SER A 57 -2.49 -26.79 10.83
C SER A 57 -1.87 -27.12 9.46
N VAL A 58 -2.48 -26.68 8.37
CA VAL A 58 -1.99 -26.90 7.00
C VAL A 58 -0.71 -26.09 6.75
N VAL A 59 -0.68 -24.84 7.18
CA VAL A 59 0.51 -23.97 7.07
C VAL A 59 1.68 -24.53 7.88
N MET A 60 1.43 -24.88 9.14
CA MET A 60 2.47 -25.40 10.04
C MET A 60 3.00 -26.77 9.60
N LYS A 61 2.17 -27.61 8.98
CA LYS A 61 2.61 -28.88 8.38
C LYS A 61 3.57 -28.66 7.21
N ARG A 62 3.31 -27.68 6.33
CA ARG A 62 4.22 -27.33 5.23
C ARG A 62 5.56 -26.80 5.72
N LEU A 63 5.56 -25.92 6.72
CA LEU A 63 6.79 -25.36 7.29
C LEU A 63 7.67 -26.42 7.98
N LYS A 64 7.06 -27.45 8.59
CA LYS A 64 7.80 -28.57 9.21
C LYS A 64 8.35 -29.58 8.21
N ASN A 65 7.65 -29.77 7.09
CA ASN A 65 7.98 -30.81 6.11
C ASN A 65 8.73 -30.30 4.87
N GLY A 66 8.90 -28.98 4.73
CA GLY A 66 9.77 -28.38 3.73
C GLY A 66 11.23 -28.48 4.16
N LYS A 67 11.85 -29.64 3.92
CA LYS A 67 13.28 -29.75 3.64
C LYS A 67 13.49 -29.63 2.14
#